data_AF-C2G217-F1
#
_entry.id   AF-C2G217-F1
#
_cell.length_a   1.000
_cell.length_b   1.000
_cell.length_c   1.000
_cell.angle_alpha   90.00
_cell.angle_beta   90.00
_cell.angle_gamma   90.00
#
_symmetry.space_group_name_H-M   'P 1'
#
loop_
_entity.id
_entity.type
_entity.pdbx_description
1 polymer ?
#
loop_
_entity_poly.entity_id
_entity_poly.type
_entity_poly.pdbx_seq_one_letter_code
_entity_poly.pdbx_strand_id
1 'polypeptide(L)' 'MPTDACQYFYECENCKTRLKPLQGDCCVYCSYGTVKCPPIQAGNSCCK' A
#
# COMPACT_ATOMS: atom_id res chain seq x y z
N MET A 1 10.23 0.73 1.09
CA MET A 1 9.77 -0.29 0.12
C MET A 1 10.40 0.05 -1.23
N PRO A 2 10.89 -0.91 -2.03
CA PRO A 2 11.35 -0.60 -3.38
C PRO A 2 10.25 0.16 -4.11
N THR A 3 10.65 1.18 -4.86
CA THR A 3 9.80 2.17 -5.52
C THR A 3 8.83 1.55 -6.54
N ASP A 4 9.04 0.28 -6.88
CA ASP A 4 8.28 -0.51 -7.85
C ASP A 4 7.34 -1.56 -7.25
N ALA A 5 7.28 -1.73 -5.93
CA ALA A 5 6.42 -2.73 -5.32
C ALA A 5 5.18 -2.11 -4.67
N CYS A 6 4.13 -2.91 -4.46
CA CYS A 6 3.00 -2.62 -3.58
C CYS A 6 2.91 -3.71 -2.50
N GLN A 7 2.88 -3.32 -1.22
CA GLN A 7 2.48 -4.26 -0.17
C GLN A 7 0.96 -4.35 -0.15
N TYR A 8 0.43 -5.44 -0.69
CA TYR A 8 -1.00 -5.73 -0.57
C TYR A 8 -1.38 -6.20 0.84
N PHE A 9 -0.46 -6.86 1.55
CA PHE A 9 -0.68 -7.24 2.94
C PHE A 9 0.43 -6.67 3.80
N TYR A 10 0.04 -6.11 4.94
CA TYR A 10 0.96 -5.65 5.97
C TYR A 10 0.50 -6.21 7.30
N GLU A 11 1.41 -6.88 7.98
CA GLU A 11 1.17 -7.31 9.36
C GLU A 11 1.65 -6.19 10.27
N CYS A 12 0.73 -5.63 11.04
CA CYS A 12 1.09 -4.61 12.00
C CYS A 12 1.89 -5.25 13.15
N GLU A 13 3.12 -4.82 13.36
CA GLU A 13 3.99 -5.39 14.40
C GLU A 13 3.44 -5.15 15.82
N ASN A 14 2.70 -4.05 16.01
CA ASN A 14 2.15 -3.67 17.31
C ASN A 14 0.93 -4.51 17.72
N CYS A 15 0.00 -4.78 16.80
CA CYS A 15 -1.23 -5.53 17.08
C CYS A 15 -1.30 -6.91 16.41
N LYS A 16 -0.26 -7.31 15.68
CA LYS A 16 -0.16 -8.55 14.89
C LYS A 16 -1.34 -8.82 13.95
N THR A 17 -2.02 -7.75 13.51
CA THR A 17 -3.16 -7.89 12.61
C THR A 17 -2.71 -7.78 11.16
N ARG A 18 -3.28 -8.63 10.30
CA ARG A 18 -3.07 -8.53 8.86
C ARG A 18 -3.99 -7.47 8.27
N LEU A 19 -3.41 -6.31 8.00
CA LEU A 19 -4.05 -5.22 7.28
C LEU A 19 -4.10 -5.55 5.79
N LYS A 20 -5.26 -5.25 5.19
CA LYS A 20 -5.55 -5.37 3.77
C LYS A 20 -5.95 -3.98 3.25
N PRO A 21 -5.63 -3.62 2.00
CA PRO A 21 -6.10 -2.38 1.41
C PRO A 21 -7.63 -2.28 1.49
N LEU A 22 -8.09 -1.06 1.64
CA LEU A 22 -9.50 -0.71 1.54
C LEU A 22 -9.98 -0.89 0.09
N GLN A 23 -11.28 -1.10 -0.06
CA GLN A 23 -11.89 -1.25 -1.37
C GLN A 23 -11.70 0.05 -2.19
N GLY A 24 -10.98 -0.05 -3.31
CA GLY A 24 -10.64 1.09 -4.17
C GLY A 24 -9.18 1.57 -4.06
N ASP A 25 -8.40 1.06 -3.09
CA ASP A 25 -6.97 1.35 -2.97
C ASP A 25 -6.10 0.18 -3.46
N CYS A 26 -4.89 0.51 -3.94
CA CYS A 26 -3.97 -0.49 -4.48
C CYS A 26 -3.19 -1.31 -3.44
N CYS A 27 -2.93 -0.74 -2.26
CA CYS A 27 -2.01 -1.32 -1.28
C CYS A 27 -2.28 -0.76 0.12
N VAL A 28 -1.80 -1.44 1.16
CA VAL A 28 -2.00 -1.03 2.55
C VAL A 28 -1.48 0.38 2.83
N TYR A 29 -0.40 0.80 2.16
CA TYR A 29 0.14 2.16 2.31
C TYR A 29 -0.75 3.22 1.66
N CYS A 30 -1.51 2.88 0.61
CA CYS A 30 -2.47 3.83 0.04
C CYS A 30 -3.71 4.00 0.90
N SER A 31 -4.09 2.97 1.64
CA SER A 31 -5.24 2.99 2.56
C SER A 31 -4.92 3.57 3.93
N TYR A 32 -3.80 3.16 4.52
CA TYR A 32 -3.44 3.50 5.90
C TYR A 32 -2.22 4.43 5.99
N GLY A 33 -1.47 4.60 4.91
CA GLY A 33 -0.33 5.51 4.87
C GLY A 33 -0.75 6.93 4.49
N THR A 34 -0.03 7.90 5.03
CA THR A 34 -0.18 9.32 4.66
C THR A 34 0.41 9.64 3.29
N VAL A 35 1.42 8.87 2.86
CA VAL A 35 2.06 9.02 1.55
C VAL A 35 1.57 7.87 0.65
N LYS A 36 0.97 8.24 -0.48
CA LYS A 36 0.53 7.28 -1.51
C LYS A 36 1.73 6.52 -2.08
N CYS A 37 1.49 5.32 -2.61
CA CYS A 37 2.56 4.48 -3.12
C CYS A 37 3.31 5.17 -4.27
N PRO A 38 4.62 4.92 -4.43
CA PRO A 38 5.41 5.57 -5.46
C PRO A 38 4.88 5.40 -6.90
N PRO A 39 4.30 4.26 -7.32
CA PRO A 39 3.73 4.15 -8.67
C PRO A 39 2.55 5.09 -8.91
N ILE A 40 1.70 5.36 -7.90
CA ILE A 40 0.64 6.36 -8.01
C ILE A 40 1.23 7.77 -8.12
N GLN A 41 2.30 8.06 -7.38
CA GLN A 41 3.00 9.34 -7.47
C GLN A 41 3.70 9.53 -8.83
N ALA A 42 4.14 8.44 -9.46
CA ALA A 42 4.72 8.43 -10.81
C ALA A 42 3.66 8.51 -11.94
N GLY A 43 2.37 8.54 -11.61
CA GLY A 43 1.28 8.59 -12.58
C GLY A 43 0.83 7.23 -13.12
N ASN A 44 1.34 6.12 -12.58
CA ASN A 44 0.85 4.79 -12.89
C ASN A 44 -0.40 4.46 -12.06
N SER A 45 -1.40 3.91 -12.73
CA SER A 45 -2.61 3.39 -12.09
C SER A 45 -2.29 2.06 -11.40
N CYS A 46 -1.80 2.13 -10.15
CA CYS A 46 -1.50 0.99 -9.29
C CYS A 46 -0.32 0.10 -9.77
N CYS A 47 0.36 -0.59 -8.84
CA CYS A 47 1.39 -1.57 -9.18
C CYS A 47 0.78 -2.64 -10.10
N LYS A 48 1.30 -2.77 -11.32
CA LYS A 48 0.97 -3.87 -12.23
C LYS A 48 1.86 -5.07 -11.98
#